data_AF-A0A9E7FST5-F1
#
_entry.id   AF-A0A9E7FST5-F1
#
_cell.length_a   1.000
_cell.length_b   1.000
_cell.length_c   1.000
_cell.angle_alpha   90.00
_cell.angle_beta   90.00
_cell.angle_gamma   90.00
#
_symmetry.space_group_name_H-M   'P 1'
#
loop_
_entity.id
_entity.type
_entity.pdbx_description
1 polymer ?
#
loop_
_entity_poly.entity_id
_entity_poly.type
_entity_poly.pdbx_seq_one_letter_code
_entity_poly.pdbx_strand_id
1 'polypeptide(L)'
;IPQGLSTAGDCRCRQAIPVGVCGRLDINSNYGLRRSFLPQGERRYIPLQQPTAQRVMIDTVSAGRTTLFVIGSHTNVALFLMTNPHLKTNIEHIYSMGGGVRSKNPTGCCPPDAANPSCKPRQCGDRGNLFTAYTSNPYAEFNMFADPFAAYQVRHSGIPVTLVPLDVTNSIPVSKEFFDAFEQQQETFEAQYCFRSLELTRDTWFGDQFYTVSSSCMFGMQCQHQLAGSSF
;
A
#
# COMPACT_ATOMS: atom_id res chain seq x y z
N ILE A 1 28.11 9.03 35.70
CA ILE A 1 27.56 8.82 34.33
C ILE A 1 27.67 7.33 34.03
N PRO A 2 26.67 6.52 34.39
CA PRO A 2 26.59 5.11 34.05
C PRO A 2 25.84 4.98 32.71
N GLN A 3 26.47 4.37 31.72
CA GLN A 3 25.82 3.95 30.48
C GLN A 3 25.10 2.62 30.72
N GLY A 4 23.76 2.66 30.74
CA GLY A 4 22.91 1.47 30.79
C GLY A 4 22.54 0.99 29.39
N LEU A 5 22.22 -0.30 29.26
CA LEU A 5 21.83 -1.05 28.05
C LEU A 5 20.51 -0.62 27.37
N SER A 6 20.06 0.62 27.53
CA SER A 6 18.73 1.06 27.08
C SER A 6 18.83 2.13 25.99
N THR A 7 18.08 1.91 24.91
CA THR A 7 17.93 2.70 23.66
C THR A 7 17.45 4.17 23.83
N ALA A 8 17.97 4.91 24.81
CA ALA A 8 17.61 6.30 25.06
C ALA A 8 18.87 7.18 25.12
N GLY A 9 19.22 7.75 23.97
CA GLY A 9 19.77 9.10 23.89
C GLY A 9 18.69 10.03 23.36
N ASP A 10 18.89 11.35 23.43
CA ASP A 10 17.94 12.42 23.04
C ASP A 10 17.59 12.48 21.53
N CYS A 11 17.66 11.34 20.83
CA CYS A 11 17.12 11.16 19.50
C CYS A 11 15.58 11.10 19.55
N ARG A 12 14.96 12.23 19.22
CA ARG A 12 13.51 12.41 18.99
C ARG A 12 12.89 11.48 17.94
N CYS A 13 13.67 10.60 17.29
CA CYS A 13 13.17 9.61 16.34
C CYS A 13 12.17 8.63 17.01
N ARG A 14 12.31 8.34 18.30
CA ARG A 14 11.39 7.45 19.05
C ARG A 14 9.99 8.06 19.25
N GLN A 15 9.89 9.38 19.19
CA GLN A 15 8.64 10.16 19.27
C GLN A 15 8.02 10.40 17.89
N ALA A 16 8.80 10.27 16.82
CA ALA A 16 8.35 10.46 15.44
C ALA A 16 7.63 9.23 14.86
N ILE A 17 7.79 8.05 15.47
CA ILE A 17 6.94 6.89 15.17
C ILE A 17 5.59 7.18 15.83
N PRO A 18 4.52 7.44 15.07
CA PRO A 18 3.18 7.61 15.64
C PRO A 18 2.89 6.40 16.52
N VAL A 19 2.21 6.56 17.67
CA VAL A 19 1.77 5.43 18.47
C VAL A 19 0.35 5.10 18.02
N GLY A 20 0.15 3.90 17.50
CA GLY A 20 -1.11 3.43 16.96
C GLY A 20 -2.03 3.05 18.10
N VAL A 21 -3.29 2.77 17.77
CA VAL A 21 -4.32 2.42 18.76
C VAL A 21 -3.90 1.19 19.59
N CYS A 22 -3.08 0.29 19.01
CA CYS A 22 -2.54 -0.89 19.69
C CYS A 22 -1.03 -0.80 20.05
N GLY A 23 -0.46 0.41 20.09
CA GLY A 23 0.93 0.64 20.50
C GLY A 23 1.96 0.55 19.36
N ARG A 24 3.24 0.39 19.70
CA ARG A 24 4.37 0.48 18.73
C ARG A 24 4.51 -0.73 17.81
N LEU A 25 3.93 -1.87 18.19
CA LEU A 25 3.91 -3.09 17.38
C LEU A 25 3.04 -2.91 16.13
N ASP A 26 1.96 -2.14 16.25
CA ASP A 26 1.01 -1.74 15.20
C ASP A 26 1.68 -1.02 14.01
N ILE A 27 2.79 -0.30 14.26
CA ILE A 27 3.50 0.52 13.26
C ILE A 27 4.76 -0.15 12.68
N ASN A 28 5.10 -1.36 13.12
CA ASN A 28 6.16 -2.12 12.47
C ASN A 28 5.69 -2.64 11.10
N SER A 29 6.63 -2.94 10.19
CA SER A 29 6.39 -3.43 8.81
C SER A 29 5.55 -4.72 8.78
N ASN A 30 4.23 -4.61 8.93
CA ASN A 30 3.25 -5.69 9.17
C ASN A 30 3.17 -6.15 10.64
N TYR A 31 2.80 -5.27 11.57
CA TYR A 31 2.44 -5.64 12.96
C TYR A 31 3.55 -6.37 13.75
N GLY A 32 4.81 -6.21 13.33
CA GLY A 32 5.95 -6.88 13.93
C GLY A 32 6.22 -8.30 13.40
N LEU A 33 5.40 -8.81 12.48
CA LEU A 33 5.58 -10.11 11.82
C LEU A 33 7.02 -10.25 11.30
N ARG A 34 7.50 -9.30 10.50
CA ARG A 34 8.86 -9.35 9.94
C ARG A 34 9.95 -9.63 10.99
N ARG A 35 9.86 -9.05 12.18
CA ARG A 35 10.89 -9.20 13.22
C ARG A 35 10.76 -10.49 14.01
N SER A 36 9.56 -11.07 14.08
CA SER A 36 9.31 -12.23 14.93
C SER A 36 9.78 -13.54 14.33
N PHE A 37 9.86 -13.65 12.99
CA PHE A 37 10.16 -14.95 12.36
C PHE A 37 11.09 -14.89 11.14
N LEU A 38 11.32 -13.75 10.47
CA LEU A 38 12.29 -13.71 9.36
C LEU A 38 13.74 -13.70 9.87
N PRO A 39 14.66 -14.40 9.18
CA PRO A 39 16.09 -14.26 9.41
C PRO A 39 16.50 -12.79 9.29
N GLN A 40 17.22 -12.28 10.30
CA GLN A 40 17.70 -10.91 10.28
C GLN A 40 19.06 -10.85 9.57
N GLY A 41 19.09 -10.23 8.40
CA GLY A 41 20.34 -9.98 7.67
C GLY A 41 21.25 -8.98 8.38
N GLU A 42 22.50 -8.88 7.93
CA GLU A 42 23.52 -8.00 8.52
C GLU A 42 23.27 -6.50 8.24
N ARG A 43 22.40 -6.18 7.26
CA ARG A 43 22.05 -4.80 6.92
C ARG A 43 21.30 -4.15 8.08
N ARG A 44 21.91 -3.15 8.71
CA ARG A 44 21.31 -2.38 9.80
C ARG A 44 20.82 -1.01 9.33
N TYR A 45 19.61 -0.65 9.75
CA TYR A 45 19.13 0.72 9.65
C TYR A 45 19.64 1.50 10.86
N ILE A 46 20.58 2.41 10.63
CA ILE A 46 21.05 3.41 11.58
C ILE A 46 20.41 4.75 11.19
N PRO A 47 19.43 5.25 11.96
CA PRO A 47 18.70 6.47 11.62
C PRO A 47 19.63 7.61 11.20
N LEU A 48 19.23 8.33 10.16
CA LEU A 48 19.94 9.49 9.58
C LEU A 48 21.27 9.17 8.86
N GLN A 49 21.67 7.90 8.76
CA GLN A 49 22.85 7.52 7.97
C GLN A 49 22.50 6.96 6.59
N GLN A 50 21.25 6.56 6.35
CA GLN A 50 20.81 6.07 5.05
C GLN A 50 20.65 7.23 4.07
N PRO A 51 20.96 7.02 2.77
CA PRO A 51 20.57 7.97 1.75
C PRO A 51 19.05 8.14 1.74
N THR A 52 18.61 9.37 1.45
CA THR A 52 17.18 9.64 1.25
C THR A 52 16.68 8.92 0.00
N ALA A 53 15.37 8.67 -0.08
CA ALA A 53 14.77 8.10 -1.30
C ALA A 53 15.13 8.92 -2.55
N GLN A 54 15.15 10.26 -2.42
CA GLN A 54 15.59 11.16 -3.49
C GLN A 54 17.03 10.88 -3.92
N ARG A 55 17.95 10.73 -2.96
CA ARG A 55 19.35 10.44 -3.29
C ARG A 55 19.51 9.09 -4.00
N VAL A 56 18.82 8.05 -3.51
CA VAL A 56 18.84 6.73 -4.14
C VAL A 56 18.30 6.80 -5.57
N MET A 57 17.19 7.51 -5.81
CA MET A 57 16.63 7.67 -7.16
C MET A 57 17.59 8.42 -8.08
N ILE A 58 18.20 9.52 -7.62
CA ILE A 58 19.21 10.27 -8.38
C ILE A 58 20.38 9.38 -8.77
N ASP A 59 20.99 8.71 -7.80
CA ASP A 59 22.18 7.88 -8.05
C ASP A 59 21.84 6.71 -9.00
N THR A 60 20.67 6.08 -8.82
CA THR A 60 20.23 4.94 -9.65
C THR A 60 19.91 5.37 -11.09
N VAL A 61 19.10 6.41 -11.27
CA VAL A 61 18.68 6.88 -12.60
C VAL A 61 19.84 7.54 -13.34
N SER A 62 20.79 8.15 -12.62
CA SER A 62 22.02 8.69 -13.24
C SER A 62 22.97 7.59 -13.71
N ALA A 63 22.97 6.43 -13.06
CA ALA A 63 23.85 5.32 -13.42
C ALA A 63 23.46 4.62 -14.73
N GLY A 64 22.18 4.70 -15.13
CA GLY A 64 21.74 4.13 -16.39
C GLY A 64 20.24 4.09 -16.57
N ARG A 65 19.83 3.44 -17.66
CA ARG A 65 18.42 3.27 -18.00
C ARG A 65 17.69 2.50 -16.91
N THR A 66 16.57 3.05 -16.47
CA THR A 66 15.84 2.61 -15.29
C THR A 66 14.35 2.47 -15.59
N THR A 67 13.74 1.37 -15.14
CA THR A 67 12.28 1.19 -15.12
C THR A 67 11.79 1.39 -13.69
N LEU A 68 10.73 2.19 -13.50
CA LEU A 68 10.19 2.49 -12.17
C LEU A 68 8.90 1.71 -11.93
N PHE A 69 8.81 1.06 -10.77
CA PHE A 69 7.57 0.50 -10.23
C PHE A 69 7.10 1.36 -9.06
N VAL A 70 5.92 1.98 -9.20
CA VAL A 70 5.34 2.90 -8.23
C VAL A 70 4.09 2.26 -7.64
N ILE A 71 4.23 1.72 -6.42
CA ILE A 71 3.18 0.95 -5.73
C ILE A 71 2.62 1.64 -4.47
N GLY A 72 2.92 2.93 -4.31
CA GLY A 72 2.43 3.79 -3.24
C GLY A 72 2.12 5.19 -3.76
N SER A 73 2.06 6.20 -2.89
CA SER A 73 1.88 7.58 -3.32
C SER A 73 3.04 8.04 -4.22
N HIS A 74 2.70 8.81 -5.26
CA HIS A 74 3.63 9.23 -6.30
C HIS A 74 4.60 10.34 -5.86
N THR A 75 4.49 10.82 -4.62
CA THR A 75 5.19 11.99 -4.08
C THR A 75 6.70 11.95 -4.35
N ASN A 76 7.35 10.82 -4.06
CA ASN A 76 8.80 10.67 -4.26
C ASN A 76 9.18 10.81 -5.74
N VAL A 77 8.43 10.16 -6.63
CA VAL A 77 8.71 10.18 -8.07
C VAL A 77 8.41 11.57 -8.65
N ALA A 78 7.31 12.20 -8.26
CA ALA A 78 6.99 13.55 -8.71
C ALA A 78 8.07 14.56 -8.31
N LEU A 79 8.49 14.54 -7.04
CA LEU A 79 9.58 15.40 -6.54
C LEU A 79 10.87 15.16 -7.33
N PHE A 80 11.23 13.90 -7.58
CA PHE A 80 12.40 13.54 -8.38
C PHE A 80 12.31 14.13 -9.80
N LEU A 81 11.19 13.93 -10.48
CA LEU A 81 10.97 14.40 -11.86
C LEU A 81 10.94 15.93 -11.98
N MET A 82 10.42 16.62 -10.95
CA MET A 82 10.37 18.08 -10.89
C MET A 82 11.75 18.69 -10.61
N THR A 83 12.54 18.05 -9.73
CA THR A 83 13.86 18.57 -9.32
C THR A 83 15.00 18.15 -10.25
N ASN A 84 14.85 17.02 -10.96
CA ASN A 84 15.86 16.46 -11.85
C ASN A 84 15.30 16.20 -13.27
N PRO A 85 14.81 17.24 -13.98
CA PRO A 85 14.14 17.06 -15.27
C PRO A 85 15.06 16.47 -16.36
N HIS A 86 16.38 16.68 -16.26
CA HIS A 86 17.36 16.14 -17.19
C HIS A 86 17.48 14.59 -17.10
N LEU A 87 17.22 14.02 -15.92
CA LEU A 87 17.28 12.57 -15.68
C LEU A 87 16.04 11.82 -16.18
N LYS A 88 14.98 12.53 -16.60
CA LYS A 88 13.77 11.90 -17.16
C LYS A 88 14.09 11.00 -18.35
N THR A 89 15.07 11.38 -19.16
CA THR A 89 15.50 10.66 -20.36
C THR A 89 16.09 9.28 -20.07
N ASN A 90 16.55 9.05 -18.84
CA ASN A 90 17.05 7.74 -18.41
C ASN A 90 15.94 6.83 -17.87
N ILE A 91 14.71 7.33 -17.72
CA ILE A 91 13.58 6.49 -17.30
C ILE A 91 12.91 5.94 -18.55
N GLU A 92 12.97 4.62 -18.72
CA GLU A 92 12.39 3.94 -19.88
C GLU A 92 10.86 3.83 -19.75
N HIS A 93 10.39 3.44 -18.56
CA HIS A 93 8.98 3.17 -18.33
C HIS A 93 8.63 3.33 -16.85
N ILE A 94 7.38 3.74 -16.58
CA ILE A 94 6.80 3.78 -15.23
C ILE A 94 5.59 2.85 -15.16
N TYR A 95 5.65 1.83 -14.31
CA TYR A 95 4.51 1.00 -13.92
C TYR A 95 3.92 1.56 -12.64
N SER A 96 2.72 2.12 -12.74
CA SER A 96 2.07 2.88 -11.66
C SER A 96 0.83 2.15 -11.17
N MET A 97 0.87 1.61 -9.94
CA MET A 97 -0.32 1.07 -9.28
C MET A 97 -1.14 2.19 -8.64
N GLY A 98 -2.42 2.22 -8.97
CA GLY A 98 -3.39 3.14 -8.37
C GLY A 98 -4.39 3.69 -9.38
N GLY A 99 -5.38 4.42 -8.86
CA GLY A 99 -6.51 4.94 -9.62
C GLY A 99 -7.60 3.91 -9.92
N GLY A 100 -8.71 4.40 -10.47
CA GLY A 100 -9.78 3.61 -11.07
C GLY A 100 -10.26 4.31 -12.35
N VAL A 101 -10.32 3.59 -13.46
CA VAL A 101 -10.59 4.14 -14.81
C VAL A 101 -12.07 4.01 -15.17
N ARG A 102 -12.68 2.85 -14.92
CA ARG A 102 -14.07 2.55 -15.28
C ARG A 102 -15.02 2.66 -14.11
N SER A 103 -14.68 3.49 -13.12
CA SER A 103 -15.52 3.68 -11.94
C SER A 103 -16.92 4.16 -12.32
N LYS A 104 -17.93 3.28 -12.17
CA LYS A 104 -19.33 3.55 -12.52
C LYS A 104 -20.24 3.27 -11.34
N ASN A 105 -21.05 4.28 -10.99
CA ASN A 105 -22.12 4.22 -9.99
C ASN A 105 -21.70 3.62 -8.62
N PRO A 106 -20.64 4.14 -7.97
CA PRO A 106 -20.05 3.54 -6.77
C PRO A 106 -20.97 3.56 -5.51
N THR A 107 -22.03 4.36 -5.57
CA THR A 107 -22.99 4.60 -4.48
C THR A 107 -24.42 4.61 -5.04
N GLY A 108 -24.96 3.44 -5.42
CA GLY A 108 -26.28 3.46 -6.05
C GLY A 108 -26.91 2.12 -6.47
N CYS A 109 -26.34 0.99 -6.09
CA CYS A 109 -26.84 -0.33 -6.50
C CYS A 109 -27.49 -1.05 -5.33
N CYS A 110 -28.62 -1.66 -5.66
CA CYS A 110 -29.30 -2.65 -4.87
C CYS A 110 -28.86 -4.01 -5.43
N PRO A 111 -28.27 -4.90 -4.62
CA PRO A 111 -27.96 -6.26 -5.06
C PRO A 111 -29.21 -6.93 -5.64
N PRO A 112 -29.08 -7.78 -6.68
CA PRO A 112 -30.22 -8.41 -7.37
C PRO A 112 -31.14 -9.24 -6.45
N ASP A 113 -30.69 -9.60 -5.25
CA ASP A 113 -31.49 -10.31 -4.24
C ASP A 113 -32.54 -9.41 -3.54
N ALA A 114 -32.53 -8.10 -3.80
CA ALA A 114 -33.46 -7.14 -3.21
C ALA A 114 -34.70 -6.92 -4.11
N ALA A 115 -35.57 -7.92 -4.20
CA ALA A 115 -36.98 -7.75 -4.59
C ALA A 115 -37.80 -7.05 -3.47
N ASN A 116 -37.18 -6.14 -2.72
CA ASN A 116 -37.76 -5.46 -1.57
C ASN A 116 -37.75 -3.94 -1.83
N PRO A 117 -38.91 -3.25 -1.83
CA PRO A 117 -39.01 -1.81 -2.10
C PRO A 117 -38.26 -0.91 -1.09
N SER A 118 -37.68 -1.49 -0.02
CA SER A 118 -36.87 -0.77 0.98
C SER A 118 -35.35 -1.02 0.83
N CYS A 119 -34.82 -1.07 -0.39
CA CYS A 119 -33.38 -1.16 -0.56
C CYS A 119 -32.70 0.14 -0.13
N LYS A 120 -31.87 0.07 0.92
CA LYS A 120 -30.91 1.13 1.22
C LYS A 120 -29.72 0.98 0.26
N PRO A 121 -29.39 1.98 -0.57
CA PRO A 121 -28.24 1.90 -1.46
C PRO A 121 -26.98 1.49 -0.69
N ARG A 122 -26.30 0.45 -1.15
CA ARG A 122 -25.03 -0.02 -0.58
C ARG A 122 -23.87 0.34 -1.52
N GLN A 123 -22.64 0.21 -1.02
CA GLN A 123 -21.44 0.30 -1.83
C GLN A 123 -21.43 -0.83 -2.86
N CYS A 124 -21.20 -0.50 -4.12
CA CYS A 124 -21.36 -1.44 -5.22
C CYS A 124 -20.76 -0.85 -6.51
N GLY A 125 -20.63 -1.65 -7.57
CA GLY A 125 -19.95 -1.22 -8.80
C GLY A 125 -18.45 -1.01 -8.64
N ASP A 126 -17.83 -0.37 -9.62
CA ASP A 126 -16.37 -0.15 -9.69
C ASP A 126 -15.96 1.05 -8.81
N ARG A 127 -16.05 0.93 -7.49
CA ARG A 127 -15.74 2.02 -6.54
C ARG A 127 -14.25 2.23 -6.27
N GLY A 128 -13.91 3.41 -5.75
CA GLY A 128 -12.62 3.69 -5.13
C GLY A 128 -12.42 2.93 -3.81
N ASN A 129 -11.20 2.98 -3.27
CA ASN A 129 -10.82 2.23 -2.06
C ASN A 129 -10.44 3.15 -0.88
N LEU A 130 -10.94 4.39 -0.84
CA LEU A 130 -10.80 5.23 0.35
C LEU A 130 -11.60 4.66 1.51
N PHE A 131 -10.99 4.64 2.69
CA PHE A 131 -11.58 4.02 3.86
C PHE A 131 -12.25 5.05 4.80
N THR A 132 -11.59 6.18 5.05
CA THR A 132 -12.06 7.22 5.99
C THR A 132 -12.86 8.34 5.31
N ALA A 133 -12.66 8.53 4.00
CA ALA A 133 -13.24 9.66 3.25
C ALA A 133 -14.17 9.21 2.10
N TYR A 134 -14.64 7.96 2.12
CA TYR A 134 -15.43 7.39 1.02
C TYR A 134 -16.76 8.14 0.78
N THR A 135 -17.40 8.64 1.83
CA THR A 135 -18.67 9.37 1.73
C THR A 135 -18.51 10.66 0.93
N SER A 136 -17.36 11.30 1.06
CA SER A 136 -17.03 12.53 0.35
C SER A 136 -16.41 12.26 -1.03
N ASN A 137 -15.73 11.13 -1.21
CA ASN A 137 -15.11 10.75 -2.48
C ASN A 137 -15.16 9.23 -2.71
N PRO A 138 -16.24 8.71 -3.34
CA PRO A 138 -16.41 7.28 -3.55
C PRO A 138 -15.66 6.74 -4.79
N TYR A 139 -15.00 7.61 -5.54
CA TYR A 139 -14.33 7.27 -6.80
C TYR A 139 -12.82 7.09 -6.66
N ALA A 140 -12.21 7.78 -5.68
CA ALA A 140 -10.78 7.87 -5.59
C ALA A 140 -10.13 6.58 -5.06
N GLU A 141 -8.97 6.28 -5.62
CA GLU A 141 -8.06 5.25 -5.11
C GLU A 141 -7.02 5.89 -4.20
N PHE A 142 -6.60 5.17 -3.17
CA PHE A 142 -5.78 5.64 -2.06
C PHE A 142 -4.43 6.23 -2.49
N ASN A 143 -3.65 5.56 -3.34
CA ASN A 143 -2.35 6.08 -3.79
C ASN A 143 -2.50 7.42 -4.53
N MET A 144 -3.55 7.52 -5.37
CA MET A 144 -3.85 8.75 -6.10
C MET A 144 -4.40 9.85 -5.18
N PHE A 145 -5.21 9.48 -4.19
CA PHE A 145 -5.80 10.42 -3.24
C PHE A 145 -4.79 10.95 -2.23
N ALA A 146 -3.80 10.15 -1.84
CA ALA A 146 -2.77 10.53 -0.90
C ALA A 146 -1.95 11.74 -1.40
N ASP A 147 -1.69 11.81 -2.72
CA ASP A 147 -1.03 12.96 -3.34
C ASP A 147 -1.48 13.14 -4.81
N PRO A 148 -2.64 13.80 -5.04
CA PRO A 148 -3.19 13.96 -6.37
C PRO A 148 -2.33 14.85 -7.27
N PHE A 149 -1.59 15.80 -6.68
CA PHE A 149 -0.68 16.65 -7.43
C PHE A 149 0.52 15.85 -7.94
N ALA A 150 1.13 15.01 -7.10
CA ALA A 150 2.20 14.14 -7.54
C ALA A 150 1.74 13.14 -8.61
N ALA A 151 0.56 12.53 -8.43
CA ALA A 151 -0.02 11.65 -9.44
C ALA A 151 -0.20 12.36 -10.79
N TYR A 152 -0.68 13.61 -10.77
CA TYR A 152 -0.76 14.44 -11.97
C TYR A 152 0.61 14.67 -12.61
N GLN A 153 1.63 15.04 -11.82
CA GLN A 153 2.99 15.29 -12.33
C GLN A 153 3.61 14.05 -12.96
N VAL A 154 3.47 12.87 -12.34
CA VAL A 154 4.00 11.62 -12.90
C VAL A 154 3.29 11.25 -14.19
N ARG A 155 1.96 11.37 -14.23
CA ARG A 155 1.16 11.03 -15.42
C ARG A 155 1.46 11.95 -16.60
N HIS A 156 1.75 13.22 -16.36
CA HIS A 156 2.05 14.22 -17.39
C HIS A 156 3.56 14.44 -17.56
N SER A 157 4.39 13.49 -17.11
CA SER A 157 5.85 13.63 -17.14
C SER A 157 6.46 13.55 -18.55
N GLY A 158 5.71 13.03 -19.52
CA GLY A 158 6.18 12.70 -20.87
C GLY A 158 6.88 11.33 -20.98
N ILE A 159 7.03 10.61 -19.87
CA ILE A 159 7.59 9.26 -19.82
C ILE A 159 6.46 8.25 -20.11
N PRO A 160 6.71 7.13 -20.81
CA PRO A 160 5.72 6.05 -20.94
C PRO A 160 5.26 5.54 -19.56
N VAL A 161 3.94 5.63 -19.31
CA VAL A 161 3.34 5.17 -18.05
C VAL A 161 2.30 4.09 -18.32
N THR A 162 2.47 2.91 -17.72
CA THR A 162 1.43 1.87 -17.62
C THR A 162 0.73 2.00 -16.28
N LEU A 163 -0.56 2.32 -16.30
CA LEU A 163 -1.39 2.33 -15.11
C LEU A 163 -1.86 0.91 -14.78
N VAL A 164 -1.77 0.52 -13.51
CA VAL A 164 -2.37 -0.69 -12.93
C VAL A 164 -3.48 -0.25 -11.97
N PRO A 165 -4.70 0.02 -12.46
CA PRO A 165 -5.79 0.56 -11.66
C PRO A 165 -6.59 -0.54 -10.95
N LEU A 166 -7.50 -0.11 -10.06
CA LEU A 166 -8.46 -0.98 -9.38
C LEU A 166 -9.27 -1.87 -10.34
N ASP A 167 -9.56 -1.39 -11.55
CA ASP A 167 -10.26 -2.15 -12.59
C ASP A 167 -9.60 -3.47 -12.96
N VAL A 168 -8.27 -3.50 -12.88
CA VAL A 168 -7.45 -4.66 -13.22
C VAL A 168 -7.13 -5.43 -11.96
N THR A 169 -6.72 -4.74 -10.89
CA THR A 169 -6.39 -5.45 -9.64
C THR A 169 -7.62 -6.20 -9.14
N ASN A 170 -8.80 -5.56 -9.05
CA ASN A 170 -10.06 -6.19 -8.63
C ASN A 170 -10.49 -7.42 -9.44
N SER A 171 -9.97 -7.62 -10.65
CA SER A 171 -10.25 -8.81 -11.47
C SER A 171 -9.44 -10.05 -11.05
N ILE A 172 -8.48 -9.91 -10.14
CA ILE A 172 -7.59 -10.98 -9.68
C ILE A 172 -7.77 -11.15 -8.16
N PRO A 173 -8.83 -11.86 -7.71
CA PRO A 173 -9.04 -12.17 -6.29
C PRO A 173 -8.12 -13.30 -5.81
N VAL A 174 -7.86 -13.30 -4.50
CA VAL A 174 -7.28 -14.47 -3.81
C VAL A 174 -8.40 -15.48 -3.61
N SER A 175 -8.42 -16.55 -4.41
CA SER A 175 -9.46 -17.57 -4.23
C SER A 175 -9.23 -18.37 -2.95
N LYS A 176 -10.29 -18.99 -2.43
CA LYS A 176 -10.19 -19.86 -1.26
C LYS A 176 -9.27 -21.05 -1.55
N GLU A 177 -9.36 -21.61 -2.74
CA GLU A 177 -8.52 -22.72 -3.18
C GLU A 177 -7.04 -22.33 -3.21
N PHE A 178 -6.71 -21.12 -3.68
CA PHE A 178 -5.34 -20.62 -3.63
C PHE A 178 -4.87 -20.42 -2.19
N PHE A 179 -5.71 -19.84 -1.33
CA PHE A 179 -5.37 -19.61 0.08
C PHE A 179 -5.10 -20.94 0.80
N ASP A 180 -6.00 -21.92 0.64
CA ASP A 180 -5.88 -23.24 1.25
C ASP A 180 -4.65 -23.99 0.69
N ALA A 181 -4.39 -23.89 -0.63
CA ALA A 181 -3.18 -24.47 -1.23
C ALA A 181 -1.90 -23.81 -0.71
N PHE A 182 -1.90 -22.49 -0.54
CA PHE A 182 -0.75 -21.75 -0.01
C PHE A 182 -0.51 -22.09 1.47
N GLU A 183 -1.58 -22.32 2.24
CA GLU A 183 -1.48 -22.78 3.63
C GLU A 183 -0.69 -24.11 3.72
N GLN A 184 -0.96 -25.04 2.80
CA GLN A 184 -0.32 -26.36 2.79
C GLN A 184 1.13 -26.34 2.27
N GLN A 185 1.56 -25.28 1.57
CA GLN A 185 2.86 -25.21 0.90
C GLN A 185 3.69 -24.00 1.34
N GLN A 186 4.33 -24.12 2.51
CA GLN A 186 5.13 -23.05 3.13
C GLN A 186 6.56 -23.51 3.50
N GLU A 187 7.30 -24.01 2.51
CA GLU A 187 8.64 -24.61 2.75
C GLU A 187 9.73 -23.60 3.11
N THR A 188 9.53 -22.31 2.82
CA THR A 188 10.52 -21.25 3.06
C THR A 188 10.01 -20.23 4.08
N PHE A 189 10.93 -19.53 4.76
CA PHE A 189 10.56 -18.45 5.68
C PHE A 189 9.83 -17.32 4.96
N GLU A 190 10.20 -17.04 3.71
CA GLU A 190 9.54 -16.07 2.86
C GLU A 190 8.10 -16.49 2.53
N ALA A 191 7.86 -17.76 2.19
CA ALA A 191 6.52 -18.28 1.97
C ALA A 191 5.66 -18.17 3.24
N GLN A 192 6.21 -18.54 4.39
CA GLN A 192 5.53 -18.39 5.69
C GLN A 192 5.22 -16.93 6.01
N TYR A 193 6.11 -15.99 5.66
CA TYR A 193 5.83 -14.56 5.84
C TYR A 193 4.66 -14.08 5.01
N CYS A 194 4.70 -14.43 3.73
CA CYS A 194 3.69 -14.03 2.76
C CYS A 194 2.33 -14.59 3.17
N PHE A 195 2.28 -15.88 3.55
CA PHE A 195 1.06 -16.50 4.05
C PHE A 195 0.56 -15.82 5.33
N ARG A 196 1.40 -15.58 6.33
CA ARG A 196 0.95 -14.88 7.56
C ARG A 196 0.50 -13.44 7.33
N SER A 197 1.12 -12.73 6.39
CA SER A 197 0.68 -11.39 5.99
C SER A 197 -0.68 -11.46 5.29
N LEU A 198 -0.89 -12.49 4.48
CA LEU A 198 -2.15 -12.76 3.79
C LEU A 198 -3.26 -13.17 4.77
N GLU A 199 -2.95 -14.03 5.73
CA GLU A 199 -3.84 -14.45 6.81
C GLU A 199 -4.26 -13.25 7.66
N LEU A 200 -3.33 -12.39 8.06
CA LEU A 200 -3.65 -11.16 8.78
C LEU A 200 -4.58 -10.26 7.96
N THR A 201 -4.34 -10.16 6.65
CA THR A 201 -5.20 -9.38 5.75
C THR A 201 -6.60 -9.98 5.65
N ARG A 202 -6.72 -11.31 5.61
CA ARG A 202 -8.01 -12.03 5.65
C ARG A 202 -8.77 -11.71 6.93
N ASP A 203 -8.11 -11.86 8.08
CA ASP A 203 -8.74 -11.74 9.40
C ASP A 203 -9.15 -10.30 9.73
N THR A 204 -8.51 -9.32 9.09
CA THR A 204 -8.81 -7.90 9.26
C THR A 204 -9.68 -7.33 8.13
N TRP A 205 -10.06 -8.14 7.14
CA TRP A 205 -10.87 -7.69 6.02
C TRP A 205 -12.32 -7.40 6.43
N PHE A 206 -12.96 -6.43 5.74
CA PHE A 206 -14.34 -6.06 6.04
C PHE A 206 -15.32 -7.13 5.54
N GLY A 207 -15.96 -7.83 6.49
CA GLY A 207 -16.94 -8.88 6.21
C GLY A 207 -16.35 -10.11 5.51
N ASP A 208 -17.22 -11.03 5.10
CA ASP A 208 -16.81 -12.33 4.51
C ASP A 208 -16.36 -12.23 3.04
N GLN A 209 -15.87 -11.06 2.61
CA GLN A 209 -15.58 -10.76 1.20
C GLN A 209 -14.12 -10.91 0.78
N PHE A 210 -13.23 -11.34 1.68
CA PHE A 210 -11.80 -11.48 1.39
C PHE A 210 -11.51 -12.32 0.14
N TYR A 211 -12.22 -13.43 -0.05
CA TYR A 211 -12.04 -14.32 -1.21
C TYR A 211 -12.69 -13.80 -2.50
N THR A 212 -13.43 -12.69 -2.42
CA THR A 212 -14.25 -12.14 -3.51
C THR A 212 -13.77 -10.78 -4.01
N VAL A 213 -12.81 -10.15 -3.31
CA VAL A 213 -12.28 -8.82 -3.65
C VAL A 213 -10.74 -8.91 -3.69
N SER A 214 -10.13 -8.24 -4.67
CA SER A 214 -8.71 -8.44 -4.96
C SER A 214 -7.72 -8.01 -3.88
N SER A 215 -6.68 -8.86 -3.81
CA SER A 215 -5.22 -8.70 -3.63
C SER A 215 -4.55 -7.32 -3.72
N SER A 216 -5.27 -6.21 -3.90
CA SER A 216 -4.67 -4.86 -3.89
C SER A 216 -3.95 -4.56 -2.57
N CYS A 217 -4.30 -5.24 -1.46
CA CYS A 217 -3.54 -5.21 -0.19
C CYS A 217 -2.35 -6.20 -0.13
N MET A 218 -2.17 -7.15 -1.06
CA MET A 218 -1.06 -8.12 -0.97
C MET A 218 0.31 -7.52 -1.33
N PHE A 219 0.36 -6.54 -2.23
CA PHE A 219 1.64 -5.92 -2.64
C PHE A 219 1.88 -4.51 -2.06
N GLY A 220 0.86 -3.90 -1.47
CA GLY A 220 0.97 -2.61 -0.80
C GLY A 220 0.63 -2.75 0.69
N MET A 221 1.45 -2.15 1.54
CA MET A 221 1.18 -1.88 2.97
C MET A 221 -0.09 -1.01 3.20
N GLN A 222 -1.16 -1.18 2.42
CA GLN A 222 -2.35 -0.35 2.44
C GLN A 222 -3.28 -0.66 3.63
N CYS A 223 -3.12 -1.84 4.24
CA CYS A 223 -3.97 -2.29 5.35
C CYS A 223 -3.48 -1.78 6.74
N GLN A 224 -2.42 -0.97 6.82
CA GLN A 224 -1.80 -0.54 8.10
C GLN A 224 -2.54 0.59 8.87
N HIS A 225 -3.57 1.23 8.30
CA HIS A 225 -4.16 2.44 8.90
C HIS A 225 -5.59 2.29 9.47
N GLN A 226 -6.15 1.07 9.54
CA GLN A 226 -7.60 0.89 9.74
C GLN A 226 -8.08 0.49 11.14
N LEU A 227 -7.20 0.36 12.15
CA LEU A 227 -7.63 0.08 13.53
C LEU A 227 -8.22 1.29 14.29
N ALA A 228 -8.35 2.47 13.66
CA ALA A 228 -8.79 3.69 14.33
C ALA A 228 -10.30 4.01 14.23
N GLY A 229 -11.12 3.12 13.65
CA GLY A 229 -12.52 3.44 13.32
C GLY A 229 -13.63 2.60 13.97
N SER A 230 -13.32 1.45 14.56
CA SER A 230 -14.33 0.60 15.20
C SER A 230 -14.42 0.92 16.69
N SER A 231 -15.35 1.83 17.00
CA SER A 231 -15.75 2.21 18.35
C SER A 231 -16.13 1.01 19.22
N PHE A 232 -15.56 0.95 20.42
CA PHE A 232 -16.27 0.60 21.65
C PHE A 232 -16.26 1.82 22.57
#